data_AF-A0A920HS71-F1
#
_entry.id   AF-A0A920HS71-F1
#
_cell.length_a   1.000
_cell.length_b   1.000
_cell.length_c   1.000
_cell.angle_alpha   90.00
_cell.angle_beta   90.00
_cell.angle_gamma   90.00
#
_symmetry.space_group_name_H-M   'P 1'
#
loop_
_entity.id
_entity.type
_entity.pdbx_description
1 polymer ?
#
loop_
_entity_poly.entity_id
_entity_poly.type
_entity_poly.pdbx_seq_one_letter_code
_entity_poly.pdbx_strand_id
1 'polypeptide(L)' 'MLTAALPYMQKYNGSIIVIKYGGNAMADNDLIESFCNDIVFLKQSGLKPVIVHGGGPQIGSMLDG' A
#
# COMPACT_ATOMS: atom_id res chain seq x y z
N MET A 1 -0.96 9.92 -20.62
CA MET A 1 -0.51 9.43 -19.28
C MET A 1 -1.37 8.28 -18.78
N LEU A 2 -2.71 8.35 -18.76
CA LEU A 2 -3.57 7.20 -18.37
C LEU A 2 -3.64 6.08 -19.43
N THR A 3 -3.58 6.43 -20.72
CA THR A 3 -3.55 5.46 -21.84
C THR A 3 -2.35 4.50 -21.80
N ALA A 4 -1.22 4.93 -21.24
CA ALA A 4 -0.05 4.07 -21.03
C ALA A 4 -0.25 3.06 -19.88
N ALA A 5 -1.10 3.38 -18.91
CA ALA A 5 -1.45 2.50 -17.80
C ALA A 5 -2.58 1.51 -18.15
N LEU A 6 -3.42 1.85 -19.14
CA LEU A 6 -4.59 1.06 -19.55
C LEU A 6 -4.27 -0.43 -19.84
N PRO A 7 -3.18 -0.80 -20.56
CA PRO A 7 -2.85 -2.20 -20.78
C PRO A 7 -2.59 -2.97 -19.47
N TYR A 8 -1.97 -2.32 -18.48
CA TYR A 8 -1.71 -2.92 -17.18
C TYR A 8 -2.98 -3.06 -16.33
N MET A 9 -3.85 -2.04 -16.37
CA MET A 9 -5.16 -2.11 -15.71
C MET A 9 -6.00 -3.27 -16.26
N GLN A 10 -6.03 -3.44 -17.58
CA GLN A 10 -6.73 -4.57 -18.21
C GLN A 10 -6.08 -5.91 -17.86
N LYS A 11 -4.75 -6.01 -17.93
CA LYS A 11 -4.01 -7.24 -17.64
C LYS A 11 -4.23 -7.73 -16.20
N TYR A 12 -4.29 -6.83 -15.23
CA TYR A 12 -4.34 -7.17 -13.82
C TYR A 12 -5.72 -6.95 -13.17
N ASN A 13 -6.74 -6.62 -13.96
CA ASN A 13 -8.10 -6.48 -13.44
C ASN A 13 -8.54 -7.74 -12.67
N GLY A 14 -9.08 -7.55 -11.47
CA GLY A 14 -9.53 -8.62 -10.58
C GLY A 14 -8.42 -9.40 -9.86
N SER A 15 -7.15 -9.14 -10.19
CA SER A 15 -5.99 -9.83 -9.61
C SER A 15 -5.71 -9.39 -8.18
N ILE A 16 -5.11 -10.29 -7.39
CA ILE A 16 -4.60 -9.97 -6.06
C ILE A 16 -3.19 -9.39 -6.20
N ILE A 17 -2.95 -8.27 -5.52
CA ILE A 17 -1.61 -7.69 -5.38
C ILE A 17 -1.24 -7.63 -3.91
N VAL A 18 -0.14 -8.29 -3.53
CA VAL A 18 0.36 -8.27 -2.16
C VAL A 18 1.38 -7.13 -2.04
N ILE A 19 1.12 -6.20 -1.13
CA ILE A 19 1.94 -5.02 -0.92
C ILE A 19 2.53 -5.09 0.48
N LYS A 20 3.87 -5.18 0.56
CA LYS A 20 4.58 -5.07 1.83
C LYS A 20 4.70 -3.60 2.20
N TYR A 21 3.98 -3.17 3.22
CA TYR A 21 4.03 -1.82 3.75
C TYR A 21 4.83 -1.80 5.07
N GLY A 22 5.92 -1.04 5.14
CA GLY A 22 6.68 -0.96 6.38
C GLY A 22 7.93 -0.08 6.33
N GLY A 23 8.60 0.05 7.49
CA GLY A 23 9.76 0.93 7.67
C GLY A 23 9.37 2.38 7.97
N ASN A 24 10.18 3.34 7.51
CA ASN A 24 9.98 4.78 7.73
C ASN A 24 8.64 5.31 7.20
N ALA A 25 8.04 4.64 6.21
CA ALA A 25 6.73 5.01 5.69
C ALA A 25 5.61 4.88 6.73
N MET A 26 5.82 4.12 7.81
CA MET A 26 4.86 3.98 8.93
C MET A 26 5.10 5.00 10.06
N ALA A 27 6.13 5.86 9.95
CA ALA A 27 6.49 6.84 10.98
C ALA A 27 5.95 8.25 10.68
N ASP A 28 5.56 8.52 9.43
CA ASP A 28 5.08 9.82 8.96
C ASP A 28 3.62 9.70 8.54
N ASN A 29 2.76 10.52 9.14
CA ASN A 29 1.32 10.53 8.86
C ASN A 29 1.01 10.88 7.40
N ASP A 30 1.80 11.76 6.77
CA ASP A 30 1.58 12.15 5.38
C ASP A 30 1.88 10.98 4.43
N LEU A 31 2.90 10.17 4.77
CA LEU A 31 3.22 8.95 4.02
C LEU A 31 2.17 7.85 4.22
N ILE A 32 1.58 7.74 5.42
CA ILE A 32 0.47 6.83 5.69
C ILE A 32 -0.76 7.23 4.87
N GLU A 33 -1.11 8.52 4.83
CA GLU A 33 -2.27 9.01 4.08
C GLU A 33 -2.08 8.83 2.57
N SER A 34 -0.89 9.18 2.06
CA SER A 34 -0.53 8.93 0.66
C SER A 34 -0.66 7.45 0.30
N PHE A 35 -0.14 6.56 1.17
CA PHE A 35 -0.26 5.12 0.96
C PHE A 35 -1.72 4.66 0.93
N CYS A 36 -2.56 5.15 1.84
CA CYS A 36 -3.99 4.84 1.85
C CYS A 36 -4.68 5.26 0.53
N ASN A 37 -4.37 6.45 0.02
CA ASN A 37 -4.91 6.94 -1.25
C ASN A 37 -4.49 6.06 -2.43
N ASP A 38 -3.24 5.59 -2.47
CA ASP A 38 -2.77 4.66 -3.49
C ASP A 38 -3.52 3.32 -3.44
N ILE A 39 -3.77 2.78 -2.24
CA ILE A 39 -4.55 1.55 -2.06
C ILE A 39 -5.99 1.72 -2.57
N VAL A 40 -6.63 2.85 -2.26
CA VAL A 40 -7.97 3.18 -2.77
C VAL A 40 -7.96 3.24 -4.29
N PHE A 41 -6.97 3.90 -4.89
CA PHE A 41 -6.82 3.99 -6.33
C PHE A 41 -6.66 2.61 -7.00
N LEU A 42 -5.82 1.74 -6.43
CA LEU A 42 -5.64 0.37 -6.94
C LEU A 42 -6.95 -0.42 -6.88
N LYS A 43 -7.69 -0.30 -5.78
CA LYS A 43 -8.99 -0.98 -5.62
C LYS A 43 -10.04 -0.48 -6.60
N GLN A 44 -10.12 0.84 -6.82
CA GLN A 44 -11.01 1.44 -7.82
C GLN A 44 -10.61 1.06 -9.26
N SER A 45 -9.32 0.80 -9.49
CA SER A 45 -8.78 0.32 -10.77
C SER A 45 -9.03 -1.17 -11.03
N GLY A 46 -9.71 -1.88 -10.11
CA GLY A 46 -10.10 -3.27 -10.26
C GLY A 46 -9.17 -4.29 -9.60
N LEU A 47 -8.09 -3.87 -8.95
CA LEU A 47 -7.20 -4.76 -8.20
C LEU A 47 -7.78 -5.11 -6.82
N LYS A 48 -7.28 -6.20 -6.25
CA LYS A 48 -7.58 -6.64 -4.88
C LYS A 48 -6.31 -6.54 -4.02
N PRO A 49 -5.98 -5.34 -3.51
CA PRO A 49 -4.78 -5.16 -2.71
C PRO A 49 -4.89 -5.90 -1.37
N VAL A 50 -3.80 -6.60 -1.01
CA VAL A 50 -3.59 -7.26 0.29
C VAL A 50 -2.34 -6.64 0.90
N ILE A 51 -2.50 -5.96 2.03
CA ILE A 51 -1.41 -5.25 2.68
C ILE A 51 -0.82 -6.15 3.76
N VAL A 52 0.50 -6.33 3.73
CA VAL A 52 1.27 -6.99 4.77
C VAL A 52 2.16 -5.94 5.42
N HIS A 53 2.03 -5.72 6.73
CA HIS A 53 2.85 -4.77 7.44
C HIS A 53 3.70 -5.41 8.55
N GLY A 54 4.81 -4.75 8.88
CA GLY A 54 5.61 -5.08 10.07
C GLY A 54 5.07 -4.35 11.30
N GLY A 55 5.66 -4.58 12.48
CA GLY A 55 5.22 -3.89 13.71
C GLY A 55 5.80 -2.49 13.93
N GLY A 56 6.56 -1.97 12.96
CA GLY A 56 7.04 -0.58 12.96
C GLY A 56 7.96 -0.21 14.14
N PRO A 57 8.25 1.09 14.31
CA PRO A 57 9.00 1.61 15.46
C PRO A 57 8.30 1.31 16.80
N GLN A 58 6.98 1.09 16.77
CA GLN A 58 6.14 0.84 17.93
C GLN A 58 6.53 -0.44 18.68
N ILE A 59 7.05 -1.47 18.00
CA ILE A 59 7.60 -2.66 18.68
C ILE A 59 8.82 -2.30 19.55
N GLY A 60 9.71 -1.42 19.07
CA GLY A 60 10.86 -0.96 19.85
C GLY A 60 10.41 -0.21 21.11
N SER A 61 9.45 0.71 20.96
CA SER A 61 8.87 1.46 22.08
C SER A 61 8.17 0.59 23.13
N MET A 62 7.68 -0.60 22.77
CA MET A 62 7.10 -1.56 23.72
C MET A 62 8.16 -2.39 24.46
N LEU A 63 9.37 -2.52 23.90
CA LEU A 63 10.45 -3.33 24.46
C LEU A 63 11.42 -2.53 25.34
N ASP A 64 11.52 -1.21 25.12
CA ASP A 64 12.35 -0.30 25.92
C ASP A 64 11.69 0.16 27.25
N GLY A 65 10.73 -0.65 27.76
CA GLY A 65 9.99 -0.39 29.00
C GLY A 65 10.79 -0.66 30.27
#